data_AF-A0A7S2DKC7-F1
#
_entry.id   AF-A0A7S2DKC7-F1
#
_cell.length_a   1.000
_cell.length_b   1.000
_cell.length_c   1.000
_cell.angle_alpha   90.00
_cell.angle_beta   90.00
_cell.angle_gamma   90.00
#
_symmetry.space_group_name_H-M   'P 1'
#
loop_
_entity.id
_entity.type
_entity.pdbx_description
1 polymer ?
#
loop_
_entity_poly.entity_id
_entity_poly.type
_entity_poly.pdbx_seq_one_letter_code
_entity_poly.pdbx_strand_id
1 'polypeptide(L)'
;RREFMEDAWEKAEWSAEWPCAACYVIADGHGGSGCSRFVAKHLPHALGCALSQIVVSQSLTGDNKDDDCTLTPSPSTTAESLKTAINEALTTSFQTVENRWRGANQQLQNNNDNNYDDNNNYNRAGPEEGP
;
A
#
# COMPACT_ATOMS: atom_id res chain seq x y z
N ARG A 1 22.18 19.56 -8.37
CA ARG A 1 21.48 18.41 -9.02
C ARG A 1 21.98 17.15 -8.33
N ARG A 2 21.11 16.18 -8.04
CA ARG A 2 21.55 14.85 -7.59
C ARG A 2 21.94 14.00 -8.79
N GLU A 3 22.88 13.08 -8.61
CA GLU A 3 23.33 12.14 -9.65
C GLU A 3 22.30 11.04 -9.90
N PHE A 4 21.56 10.65 -8.86
CA PHE A 4 20.51 9.64 -8.92
C PHE A 4 19.20 10.23 -8.40
N MET A 5 18.10 9.99 -9.13
CA MET A 5 16.77 10.37 -8.69
C MET A 5 16.24 9.30 -7.74
N GLU A 6 16.15 9.64 -6.46
CA GLU A 6 15.60 8.77 -5.42
C GLU A 6 14.11 9.00 -5.22
N ASP A 7 13.59 10.21 -5.48
CA ASP A 7 12.16 10.49 -5.32
C ASP A 7 11.33 9.79 -6.40
N ALA A 8 10.10 9.48 -6.04
CA ALA A 8 9.11 8.90 -6.94
C ALA A 8 7.78 9.64 -6.82
N TRP A 9 6.99 9.60 -7.88
CA TRP A 9 5.64 10.14 -7.88
C TRP A 9 4.72 9.22 -8.68
N GLU A 10 3.43 9.24 -8.33
CA GLU A 10 2.40 8.46 -8.99
C GLU A 10 1.07 9.22 -8.93
N LYS A 11 0.20 8.95 -9.90
CA LYS A 11 -1.17 9.47 -9.95
C LYS A 11 -2.13 8.31 -10.18
N ALA A 12 -3.16 8.21 -9.35
CA ALA A 12 -4.29 7.31 -9.59
C ALA A 12 -5.60 8.10 -9.64
N GLU A 13 -6.49 7.69 -10.52
CA GLU A 13 -7.86 8.21 -10.63
C GLU A 13 -8.84 7.05 -10.44
N TRP A 14 -9.88 7.28 -9.66
CA TRP A 14 -10.98 6.34 -9.44
C TRP A 14 -12.25 7.00 -9.97
N SER A 15 -12.74 6.51 -11.11
CA SER A 15 -13.75 7.20 -11.93
C SER A 15 -15.00 6.38 -12.26
N ALA A 16 -15.16 5.17 -11.73
CA ALA A 16 -16.29 4.31 -12.12
C ALA A 16 -17.55 4.54 -11.28
N GLU A 17 -17.43 4.70 -9.95
CA GLU A 17 -18.55 4.93 -9.03
C GLU A 17 -18.05 5.75 -7.83
N TRP A 18 -18.95 6.49 -7.17
CA TRP A 18 -18.60 7.43 -6.11
C TRP A 18 -17.77 6.75 -5.00
N PRO A 19 -16.72 7.42 -4.45
CA PRO A 19 -16.28 8.77 -4.78
C PRO A 19 -15.42 8.82 -6.05
N CYS A 20 -15.76 9.76 -6.93
CA CYS A 20 -14.84 10.20 -7.98
C CYS A 20 -13.67 10.93 -7.29
N ALA A 21 -12.51 10.27 -7.19
CA ALA A 21 -11.36 10.81 -6.48
C ALA A 21 -10.07 10.54 -7.24
N ALA A 22 -9.12 11.46 -7.09
CA ALA A 22 -7.77 11.33 -7.62
C ALA A 22 -6.78 11.40 -6.45
N CYS A 23 -5.77 10.54 -6.50
CA CYS A 23 -4.68 10.50 -5.54
C CYS A 23 -3.38 10.83 -6.24
N TYR A 24 -2.65 11.78 -5.67
CA TYR A 24 -1.32 12.18 -6.09
C TYR A 24 -0.35 11.84 -4.96
N VAL A 25 0.70 11.08 -5.27
CA VAL A 25 1.72 10.69 -4.31
C VAL A 25 3.05 11.25 -4.76
N ILE A 26 3.77 11.89 -3.84
CA ILE A 26 5.15 12.31 -4.00
C ILE A 26 5.91 11.72 -2.82
N ALA A 27 6.89 10.87 -3.09
CA ALA A 27 7.67 10.16 -2.08
C ALA A 27 9.15 10.59 -2.16
N ASP A 28 9.64 11.21 -1.09
CA ASP A 28 11.04 11.59 -0.91
C ASP A 28 11.88 10.35 -0.59
N GLY A 29 12.88 10.07 -1.42
CA GLY A 29 13.73 8.89 -1.28
C GLY A 29 15.00 9.18 -0.50
N HIS A 30 15.40 8.26 0.39
CA HIS A 30 16.72 8.27 1.02
C HIS A 30 17.32 6.86 1.08
N GLY A 31 18.64 6.76 0.85
CA GLY A 31 19.35 5.48 0.90
C GLY A 31 18.98 4.52 -0.24
N GLY A 32 18.57 5.07 -1.39
CA GLY A 32 18.10 4.32 -2.56
C GLY A 32 16.64 4.64 -2.95
N SER A 33 16.27 4.25 -4.18
CA SER A 33 14.94 4.53 -4.76
C SER A 33 13.91 3.41 -4.57
N GLY A 34 14.28 2.30 -3.92
CA GLY A 34 13.40 1.13 -3.79
C GLY A 34 12.12 1.46 -3.03
N CYS A 35 12.25 2.10 -1.85
CA CYS A 35 11.13 2.40 -0.98
C CYS A 35 10.19 3.44 -1.60
N SER A 36 10.75 4.57 -2.07
CA SER A 36 9.97 5.64 -2.69
C SER A 36 9.17 5.14 -3.90
N ARG A 37 9.79 4.35 -4.79
CA ARG A 37 9.10 3.73 -5.94
C ARG A 37 8.00 2.76 -5.51
N PHE A 38 8.24 1.96 -4.48
CA PHE A 38 7.25 1.03 -3.97
C PHE A 38 6.04 1.77 -3.38
N VAL A 39 6.28 2.77 -2.54
CA VAL A 39 5.23 3.58 -1.92
C VAL A 39 4.43 4.32 -2.98
N ALA A 40 5.09 5.02 -3.90
CA ALA A 40 4.42 5.74 -4.98
C ALA A 40 3.48 4.83 -5.78
N LYS A 41 3.95 3.63 -6.14
CA LYS A 41 3.16 2.67 -6.92
C LYS A 41 1.99 2.05 -6.17
N HIS A 42 2.15 1.73 -4.88
CA HIS A 42 1.20 0.88 -4.14
C HIS A 42 0.25 1.65 -3.21
N LEU A 43 0.65 2.81 -2.71
CA LEU A 43 -0.17 3.63 -1.82
C LEU A 43 -1.51 4.06 -2.45
N PRO A 44 -1.56 4.54 -3.71
CA PRO A 44 -2.83 4.89 -4.31
C PRO A 44 -3.79 3.71 -4.36
N HIS A 45 -3.33 2.53 -4.78
CA HIS A 45 -4.19 1.35 -4.85
C HIS A 45 -4.74 0.94 -3.47
N ALA A 46 -3.88 0.93 -2.44
CA ALA A 46 -4.31 0.64 -1.07
C ALA A 46 -5.38 1.62 -0.58
N LEU A 47 -5.19 2.92 -0.87
CA LEU A 47 -6.15 3.96 -0.52
C LEU A 47 -7.48 3.79 -1.27
N GLY A 48 -7.44 3.49 -2.57
CA GLY A 48 -8.64 3.21 -3.35
C GLY A 48 -9.46 2.03 -2.80
N CYS A 49 -8.80 0.94 -2.39
CA CYS A 49 -9.46 -0.21 -1.75
C CYS A 49 -10.06 0.14 -0.39
N ALA A 50 -9.40 0.98 0.41
CA ALA A 50 -9.91 1.38 1.72
C ALA A 50 -11.11 2.33 1.59
N LEU A 51 -11.07 3.26 0.63
CA LEU A 51 -12.17 4.19 0.36
C LEU A 51 -13.41 3.48 -0.20
N SER A 52 -13.24 2.47 -1.07
CA SER A 52 -14.38 1.71 -1.59
C SER A 52 -15.12 0.93 -0.50
N GLN A 53 -14.42 0.45 0.53
CA GLN A 53 -15.04 -0.22 1.68
C GLN A 53 -15.94 0.72 2.49
N ILE A 54 -15.52 1.98 2.66
CA ILE A 54 -16.32 2.99 3.37
C ILE A 54 -17.66 3.24 2.66
N VAL A 55 -17.64 3.35 1.34
CA VAL A 55 -18.85 3.58 0.52
C VAL A 55 -19.81 2.40 0.61
N VAL A 56 -19.30 1.17 0.49
CA VAL A 56 -20.13 -0.05 0.56
C VAL A 56 -20.75 -0.20 1.95
N SER A 57 -19.99 0.07 3.02
CA SER A 57 -20.52 0.03 4.38
C SER A 57 -21.64 1.05 4.60
N GLN A 58 -21.56 2.24 4.00
CA GLN A 58 -22.62 3.25 4.08
C GLN A 58 -23.88 2.86 3.29
N SER A 59 -23.73 2.15 2.17
CA SER A 59 -24.88 1.65 1.39
C SER A 59 -25.64 0.53 2.12
N LEU A 60 -24.99 -0.23 3.01
CA LEU A 60 -25.57 -1.36 3.72
C LEU A 60 -26.15 -0.99 5.09
N THR A 61 -25.79 0.17 5.65
CA THR A 61 -26.35 0.70 6.90
C THR A 61 -27.55 1.63 6.68
N GLY A 62 -27.98 1.83 5.43
CA GLY A 62 -29.23 2.51 5.10
C GLY A 62 -30.45 1.67 5.52
N ASP A 63 -30.96 1.98 6.70
CA ASP A 63 -32.28 1.67 7.28
C ASP A 63 -33.26 0.86 6.41
N ASN A 64 -33.23 -0.47 6.56
CA ASN A 64 -34.41 -1.31 6.27
C ASN A 64 -35.40 -1.23 7.43
N LYS A 65 -36.01 -0.06 7.64
CA LYS A 65 -37.32 0.10 8.29
C LYS A 65 -37.94 1.39 7.75
N ASP A 66 -38.81 1.24 6.77
CA ASP A 66 -40.13 1.87 6.68
C ASP A 66 -40.56 1.97 5.20
N ASP A 67 -41.66 1.29 4.89
CA ASP A 67 -42.38 1.33 3.61
C ASP A 67 -43.03 2.71 3.37
N ASP A 68 -42.24 3.74 3.05
CA ASP A 68 -42.79 5.00 2.53
C ASP A 68 -41.94 5.57 1.38
N CYS A 69 -42.56 5.71 0.21
CA CYS A 69 -41.97 6.12 -1.07
C CYS A 69 -41.67 7.63 -1.15
N THR A 70 -41.19 8.24 -0.07
CA THR A 70 -40.75 9.65 -0.07
C THR A 70 -39.25 9.74 0.15
N LEU A 71 -38.49 9.41 -0.91
CA LEU A 71 -37.03 9.47 -0.95
C LEU A 71 -36.51 10.91 -0.85
N THR A 72 -36.45 11.45 0.35
CA THR A 72 -35.47 12.49 0.70
C THR A 72 -34.30 11.81 1.42
N PRO A 73 -33.07 11.83 0.88
CA PRO A 73 -31.93 11.23 1.56
C PRO A 73 -31.66 11.98 2.86
N SER A 74 -31.66 11.25 3.99
CA SER A 74 -31.36 11.78 5.31
C SER A 74 -29.87 12.12 5.41
N PRO A 75 -29.46 13.37 5.75
CA PRO A 75 -28.07 13.82 5.72
C PRO A 75 -27.34 13.57 7.04
N SER A 76 -27.38 12.34 7.59
CA SER A 76 -26.79 12.06 8.91
C SER A 76 -25.34 11.57 8.88
N THR A 77 -24.66 11.60 7.74
CA THR A 77 -23.19 11.57 7.71
C THR A 77 -22.69 13.00 7.92
N THR A 78 -22.42 13.37 9.17
CA THR A 78 -21.72 14.63 9.42
C THR A 78 -20.36 14.57 8.71
N ALA A 79 -19.91 15.70 8.17
CA ALA A 79 -18.61 15.80 7.51
C ALA A 79 -17.46 15.28 8.39
N GLU A 80 -17.65 15.28 9.72
CA GLU A 80 -16.74 14.71 10.71
C GLU A 80 -16.64 13.18 10.64
N SER A 81 -17.75 12.45 10.52
CA SER A 81 -17.73 10.99 10.40
C SER A 81 -17.01 10.53 9.11
N LEU A 82 -17.24 11.26 8.00
CA LEU A 82 -16.52 11.00 6.75
C LEU A 82 -15.02 11.28 6.89
N LYS A 83 -14.65 12.39 7.56
CA LYS A 83 -13.26 12.75 7.81
C LYS A 83 -12.54 11.70 8.66
N THR A 84 -13.20 11.17 9.70
CA THR A 84 -12.66 10.10 10.54
C THR A 84 -12.43 8.83 9.72
N ALA A 85 -13.43 8.39 8.95
CA ALA A 85 -13.30 7.20 8.11
C ALA A 85 -12.16 7.32 7.08
N ILE A 86 -12.01 8.50 6.45
CA ILE A 86 -10.90 8.76 5.52
C ILE A 86 -9.54 8.70 6.24
N ASN A 87 -9.43 9.27 7.44
CA ASN A 87 -8.18 9.23 8.22
C ASN A 87 -7.79 7.80 8.64
N GLU A 88 -8.77 6.98 9.02
CA GLU A 88 -8.56 5.56 9.33
C GLU A 88 -8.10 4.80 8.08
N ALA A 89 -8.79 4.98 6.96
CA ALA A 89 -8.43 4.36 5.68
C ALA A 89 -7.01 4.74 5.23
N LEU A 90 -6.61 6.00 5.38
CA LEU A 90 -5.24 6.46 5.11
C LEU A 90 -4.24 5.73 6.01
N THR A 91 -4.49 5.70 7.32
CA THR A 91 -3.62 5.05 8.31
C THR A 91 -3.41 3.57 8.00
N THR A 92 -4.50 2.84 7.74
CA THR A 92 -4.46 1.41 7.38
C THR A 92 -3.73 1.17 6.06
N SER A 93 -3.92 2.05 5.08
CA SER A 93 -3.26 1.95 3.77
C SER A 93 -1.74 2.12 3.90
N PHE A 94 -1.28 3.11 4.67
CA PHE A 94 0.14 3.32 4.95
C PHE A 94 0.76 2.10 5.65
N GLN A 95 0.12 1.59 6.71
CA GLN A 95 0.61 0.41 7.43
C GLN A 95 0.66 -0.84 6.53
N THR A 96 -0.32 -1.02 5.64
CA THR A 96 -0.35 -2.14 4.70
C THR A 96 0.82 -2.07 3.72
N VAL A 97 1.09 -0.90 3.15
CA VAL A 97 2.22 -0.69 2.23
C VAL A 97 3.54 -0.91 2.97
N GLU A 98 3.69 -0.37 4.17
CA GLU A 98 4.88 -0.56 5.01
C GLU A 98 5.14 -2.05 5.31
N ASN A 99 4.12 -2.79 5.74
CA ASN A 99 4.25 -4.21 6.05
C ASN A 99 4.61 -5.04 4.82
N ARG A 100 4.03 -4.73 3.65
CA ARG A 100 4.39 -5.39 2.39
C ARG A 100 5.84 -5.10 1.99
N TRP A 101 6.29 -3.86 2.13
CA TRP A 101 7.67 -3.47 1.87
C TRP A 101 8.66 -4.19 2.80
N ARG A 102 8.37 -4.21 4.10
CA ARG A 102 9.19 -4.92 5.10
C ARG A 102 9.26 -6.42 4.81
N GLY A 103 8.11 -7.05 4.51
CA GLY A 103 8.06 -8.48 4.17
C GLY A 103 8.85 -8.83 2.90
N ALA A 104 8.73 -8.03 1.84
CA ALA A 104 9.49 -8.23 0.61
C ALA A 104 11.01 -8.11 0.85
N ASN A 105 11.44 -7.13 1.64
CA ASN A 105 12.86 -6.97 1.98
C ASN A 105 13.40 -8.08 2.88
N GLN A 106 12.60 -8.58 3.82
CA GLN A 106 13.00 -9.71 4.66
C GLN A 106 13.18 -10.99 3.81
N GLN A 107 12.32 -11.23 2.82
CA GLN A 107 12.50 -12.35 1.88
C GLN A 107 13.79 -12.20 1.04
N LEU A 108 14.13 -11.00 0.60
CA LEU A 108 15.38 -10.74 -0.12
C LEU A 108 16.61 -10.99 0.77
N GLN A 109 16.57 -10.59 2.03
CA GLN A 109 17.64 -10.86 2.99
C GLN A 109 17.79 -12.36 3.23
N ASN A 110 16.71 -13.07 3.53
CA ASN A 110 16.73 -14.52 3.74
C ASN A 110 17.24 -15.28 2.51
N ASN A 111 16.88 -14.85 1.30
CA ASN A 111 17.37 -15.47 0.06
C ASN A 111 18.86 -15.20 -0.19
N ASN A 112 19.37 -14.05 0.24
CA ASN A 112 20.81 -13.75 0.16
C ASN A 112 21.61 -14.54 1.20
N ASP A 113 21.09 -14.67 2.42
CA ASP A 113 21.74 -15.43 3.51
C ASP A 113 21.81 -16.93 3.17
N ASN A 114 20.72 -17.51 2.65
CA ASN A 114 20.70 -18.91 2.21
C ASN A 114 21.66 -19.17 1.03
N ASN A 115 21.85 -18.21 0.12
CA ASN A 115 22.82 -18.33 -0.98
C ASN A 115 24.28 -18.19 -0.52
N TYR A 116 24.51 -17.52 0.61
CA TYR A 116 25.85 -17.35 1.17
C TYR A 116 26.35 -18.64 1.83
N ASP A 117 25.46 -19.40 2.47
CA ASP A 117 25.79 -20.69 3.08
C ASP A 117 25.99 -21.79 2.03
N ASP A 118 25.20 -21.82 0.95
CA ASP A 118 25.35 -22.82 -0.12
C ASP A 118 26.65 -22.64 -0.94
N ASN A 119 27.09 -21.40 -1.15
CA ASN A 119 28.34 -21.12 -1.88
C ASN A 119 29.61 -21.34 -1.04
N ASN A 120 29.52 -21.36 0.29
CA ASN A 120 30.66 -21.67 1.17
C ASN A 120 30.90 -23.18 1.35
N ASN A 121 29.97 -24.03 0.93
CA ASN A 121 30.13 -25.48 1.05
C ASN A 121 30.96 -26.11 -0.09
N TYR A 122 31.14 -25.41 -1.22
CA TYR A 122 31.96 -25.89 -2.34
C TYR A 122 33.46 -25.62 -2.19
N ASN A 123 33.88 -24.76 -1.26
CA ASN A 123 35.30 -24.42 -1.04
C ASN A 123 35.98 -25.20 0.10
N ARG A 124 35.32 -26.22 0.68
CA ARG A 124 35.89 -27.05 1.77
C ARG A 124 36.43 -28.41 1.32
N ALA A 125 36.42 -28.71 0.02
CA ALA A 125 37.19 -29.82 -0.55
C ALA A 125 38.52 -29.25 -1.07
N GLY A 126 39.52 -29.19 -0.19
CA GLY A 126 40.88 -28.83 -0.58
C GLY A 126 41.44 -29.83 -1.61
N PRO A 127 42.45 -29.44 -2.41
CA PRO A 127 43.08 -30.37 -3.34
C PRO A 127 43.81 -31.45 -2.54
N GLU A 128 43.45 -32.71 -2.77
CA GLU A 128 44.31 -33.84 -2.38
C GLU A 128 45.59 -33.74 -3.21
N GLU A 129 46.68 -33.34 -2.56
CA GLU A 129 48.03 -33.44 -3.11
C GLU A 129 48.44 -34.91 -3.19
N GLY A 130 48.87 -35.33 -4.38
CA GLY A 130 49.66 -36.54 -4.62
C GLY A 130 50.35 -36.41 -5.99
N PRO A 131 51.50 -37.08 -6.23
CA PRO A 131 52.17 -38.11 -5.43
C PRO A 131 53.41 -37.62 -4.65
#